data_AF-A0A2E0XAR3-F1
#
_entry.id   AF-A0A2E0XAR3-F1
#
_cell.length_a   1.000
_cell.length_b   1.000
_cell.length_c   1.000
_cell.angle_alpha   90.00
_cell.angle_beta   90.00
_cell.angle_gamma   90.00
#
_symmetry.space_group_name_H-M   'P 1'
#
loop_
_entity.id
_entity.type
_entity.pdbx_description
1 polymer ?
#
loop_
_entity_poly.entity_id
_entity_poly.type
_entity_poly.pdbx_seq_one_letter_code
_entity_poly.pdbx_strand_id
1 'polypeptide(L)'
;MSASPTPPEEHRHAAPDAVTCGVVTVSDTRTLADDLSGNLIINLLEAAGHRVAAREIVPDEPGQVAELLSRLAAEPAVQAILVTGGTGVAPRDQTPEAVEGLLTKPLPGFGELFRMLSFQEIGAAAMLSRAAAGLIDRTAVFLMPGSTGAVRLAVEQLVLPELAHLVHLAGKPAGA
;
A
#
# COMPACT_ATOMS: atom_id res chain seq x y z
N MET A 1 -22.92 31.97 1.52
CA MET A 1 -22.98 31.19 0.26
C MET A 1 -22.08 29.99 0.47
N SER A 2 -22.63 28.85 0.88
CA SER A 2 -21.85 27.63 1.05
C SER A 2 -21.62 27.04 -0.33
N ALA A 3 -20.36 26.92 -0.75
CA ALA A 3 -20.02 26.23 -1.97
C ALA A 3 -20.51 24.78 -1.87
N SER A 4 -21.18 24.30 -2.92
CA SER A 4 -21.55 22.89 -3.03
C SER A 4 -20.28 22.03 -3.02
N PRO A 5 -20.28 20.88 -2.33
CA PRO A 5 -19.13 19.98 -2.34
C PRO A 5 -18.79 19.53 -3.76
N THR A 6 -17.51 19.36 -4.02
CA THR A 6 -17.01 18.85 -5.29
C THR A 6 -17.33 17.35 -5.43
N PRO A 7 -17.45 16.79 -6.65
CA PRO A 7 -17.76 15.36 -6.85
C PRO A 7 -16.86 14.35 -6.08
N PRO A 8 -15.57 14.63 -5.79
CA PRO A 8 -14.76 13.79 -4.91
C PRO A 8 -15.26 13.73 -3.46
N GLU A 9 -15.92 14.79 -2.98
CA GLU A 9 -16.38 14.91 -1.59
C GLU A 9 -17.73 14.20 -1.37
N GLU A 10 -18.63 14.19 -2.35
CA GLU A 10 -19.94 13.53 -2.24
C GLU A 10 -19.83 11.99 -2.20
N HIS A 11 -18.83 11.40 -2.85
CA HIS A 11 -18.67 9.93 -2.87
C HIS A 11 -17.93 9.35 -1.64
N ARG A 12 -17.33 10.18 -0.77
CA ARG A 12 -16.67 9.71 0.46
C ARG A 12 -17.66 9.17 1.51
N HIS A 13 -18.93 9.60 1.47
CA HIS A 13 -19.95 9.23 2.45
C HIS A 13 -20.44 7.77 2.38
N ALA A 14 -20.10 7.03 1.33
CA ALA A 14 -20.48 5.61 1.17
C ALA A 14 -19.31 4.63 1.44
N ALA A 15 -18.13 5.14 1.79
CA ALA A 15 -16.96 4.33 2.08
C ALA A 15 -17.12 3.60 3.44
N PRO A 16 -16.54 2.40 3.62
CA PRO A 16 -16.58 1.71 4.91
C PRO A 16 -15.88 2.52 6.00
N ASP A 17 -16.46 2.55 7.21
CA ASP A 17 -15.90 3.27 8.37
C ASP A 17 -14.51 2.77 8.77
N ALA A 18 -14.20 1.49 8.50
CA ALA A 18 -12.91 0.88 8.75
C ALA A 18 -12.54 -0.10 7.63
N VAL A 19 -11.28 -0.07 7.21
CA VAL A 19 -10.69 -1.03 6.28
C VAL A 19 -9.88 -2.05 7.07
N THR A 20 -10.00 -3.33 6.73
CA THR A 20 -9.17 -4.39 7.28
C THR A 20 -7.96 -4.66 6.39
N CYS A 21 -6.77 -4.51 6.95
CA CYS A 21 -5.50 -4.50 6.24
C CYS A 21 -4.61 -5.69 6.61
N GLY A 22 -3.82 -6.16 5.65
CA GLY A 22 -2.58 -6.91 5.88
C GLY A 22 -1.37 -5.97 5.81
N VAL A 23 -0.35 -6.22 6.62
CA VAL A 23 0.94 -5.52 6.59
C VAL A 23 2.03 -6.53 6.33
N VAL A 24 2.82 -6.30 5.28
CA VAL A 24 3.90 -7.19 4.84
C VAL A 24 5.21 -6.41 4.81
N THR A 25 6.21 -6.87 5.56
CA THR A 25 7.57 -6.37 5.45
C THR A 25 8.40 -7.36 4.64
N VAL A 26 8.99 -6.91 3.53
CA VAL A 26 9.92 -7.70 2.73
C VAL A 26 11.35 -7.45 3.20
N SER A 27 11.97 -8.45 3.81
CA SER A 27 13.34 -8.38 4.31
C SER A 27 13.92 -9.75 4.65
N ASP A 28 15.20 -9.96 4.35
CA ASP A 28 15.93 -11.18 4.78
C ASP A 28 16.43 -11.12 6.22
N THR A 29 16.43 -9.93 6.84
CA THR A 29 17.12 -9.70 8.12
C THR A 29 16.21 -9.20 9.22
N ARG A 30 15.06 -8.61 8.88
CA ARG A 30 14.12 -8.13 9.88
C ARG A 30 13.40 -9.27 10.58
N THR A 31 13.06 -8.98 11.82
CA THR A 31 12.19 -9.74 12.69
C THR A 31 11.08 -8.82 13.20
N LEU A 32 10.06 -9.37 13.85
CA LEU A 32 9.01 -8.54 14.45
C LEU A 32 9.54 -7.55 15.50
N ALA A 33 10.69 -7.85 16.12
CA ALA A 33 11.29 -7.03 17.15
C ALA A 33 11.93 -5.74 16.61
N ASP A 34 12.42 -5.76 15.36
CA ASP A 34 13.16 -4.65 14.75
C ASP A 34 12.54 -4.13 13.44
N ASP A 35 11.36 -4.63 13.07
CA ASP A 35 10.55 -4.16 11.95
C ASP A 35 9.85 -2.82 12.27
N LEU A 36 10.66 -1.75 12.28
CA LEU A 36 10.19 -0.39 12.54
C LEU A 36 9.18 0.12 11.50
N SER A 37 9.36 -0.25 10.24
CA SER A 37 8.51 0.18 9.13
C SER A 37 7.14 -0.50 9.18
N GLY A 38 7.08 -1.82 9.40
CA GLY A 38 5.80 -2.50 9.62
C GLY A 38 5.10 -2.03 10.89
N ASN A 39 5.83 -1.80 12.00
CA ASN A 39 5.28 -1.18 13.21
C ASN A 39 4.66 0.20 12.92
N LEU A 40 5.33 1.03 12.13
CA LEU A 40 4.83 2.35 11.76
C LEU A 40 3.54 2.26 10.93
N ILE A 41 3.47 1.35 9.95
CA ILE A 41 2.26 1.14 9.16
C ILE A 41 1.07 0.78 10.06
N ILE A 42 1.26 -0.16 10.98
CA ILE A 42 0.22 -0.60 11.91
C ILE A 42 -0.29 0.57 12.75
N ASN A 43 0.64 1.31 13.36
CA ASN A 43 0.29 2.45 14.20
C ASN A 43 -0.50 3.52 13.43
N LEU A 44 -0.12 3.80 12.18
CA LEU A 44 -0.81 4.79 11.34
C LEU A 44 -2.22 4.31 10.93
N LEU A 45 -2.36 3.04 10.55
CA LEU A 45 -3.65 2.44 10.22
C LEU A 45 -4.60 2.43 11.42
N GLU A 46 -4.13 1.96 12.58
CA GLU A 46 -4.94 1.87 13.80
C GLU A 46 -5.34 3.27 14.31
N ALA A 47 -4.42 4.24 14.28
CA ALA A 47 -4.72 5.62 14.64
C ALA A 47 -5.77 6.27 13.70
N ALA A 48 -5.86 5.82 12.45
CA ALA A 48 -6.89 6.22 11.50
C ALA A 48 -8.20 5.42 11.62
N GLY A 49 -8.32 4.50 12.58
CA GLY A 49 -9.52 3.69 12.82
C GLY A 49 -9.62 2.44 11.94
N HIS A 50 -8.58 2.09 11.21
CA HIS A 50 -8.50 0.85 10.43
C HIS A 50 -8.06 -0.33 11.29
N ARG A 51 -8.19 -1.55 10.76
CA ARG A 51 -7.85 -2.80 11.46
C ARG A 51 -6.71 -3.50 10.76
N VAL A 52 -5.80 -4.11 11.51
CA VAL A 52 -4.75 -4.97 10.94
C VAL A 52 -5.08 -6.43 11.28
N ALA A 53 -5.42 -7.22 10.26
CA ALA A 53 -5.76 -8.64 10.42
C ALA A 53 -4.56 -9.57 10.25
N ALA A 54 -3.52 -9.11 9.55
CA ALA A 54 -2.30 -9.87 9.33
C ALA A 54 -1.07 -8.97 9.39
N ARG A 55 -0.01 -9.47 10.03
CA ARG A 55 1.33 -8.88 10.00
C ARG A 55 2.33 -9.98 9.69
N GLU A 56 3.02 -9.85 8.57
CA GLU A 56 3.91 -10.88 8.04
C GLU A 56 5.27 -10.28 7.66
N ILE A 57 6.34 -11.05 7.81
CA ILE A 57 7.67 -10.74 7.28
C ILE A 57 8.05 -11.84 6.31
N VAL A 58 8.47 -11.47 5.11
CA VAL A 58 8.85 -12.41 4.04
C VAL A 58 10.24 -12.08 3.49
N PRO A 59 11.07 -13.08 3.13
CA PRO A 59 12.34 -12.82 2.43
C PRO A 59 12.13 -12.05 1.12
N ASP A 60 13.17 -11.36 0.65
CA ASP A 60 13.16 -10.62 -0.63
C ASP A 60 13.33 -11.59 -1.82
N GLU A 61 12.37 -12.49 -1.95
CA GLU A 61 12.31 -13.55 -2.95
C GLU A 61 10.98 -13.42 -3.72
N PRO A 62 11.01 -13.09 -5.03
CA PRO A 62 9.81 -12.77 -5.81
C PRO A 62 8.68 -13.79 -5.71
N GLY A 63 9.01 -15.08 -5.74
CA GLY A 63 8.02 -16.15 -5.61
C GLY A 63 7.33 -16.17 -4.25
N GLN A 64 8.09 -15.95 -3.16
CA GLN A 64 7.54 -15.94 -1.80
C GLN A 64 6.69 -14.70 -1.55
N VAL A 65 7.13 -13.54 -2.05
CA VAL A 65 6.34 -12.30 -2.02
C VAL A 65 5.02 -12.51 -2.78
N ALA A 66 5.08 -13.04 -4.00
CA ALA A 66 3.90 -13.22 -4.82
C ALA A 66 2.91 -14.23 -4.21
N GLU A 67 3.40 -15.35 -3.67
CA GLU A 67 2.59 -16.36 -2.98
C GLU A 67 1.90 -15.77 -1.75
N LEU A 68 2.63 -15.03 -0.91
CA LEU A 68 2.08 -14.37 0.28
C LEU A 68 1.00 -13.36 -0.08
N LEU A 69 1.25 -12.51 -1.08
CA LEU A 69 0.27 -11.49 -1.48
C LEU A 69 -0.98 -12.11 -2.10
N SER A 70 -0.82 -13.17 -2.90
CA SER A 70 -1.95 -13.91 -3.47
C SER A 70 -2.80 -14.56 -2.38
N ARG A 71 -2.14 -15.17 -1.38
CA ARG A 71 -2.81 -15.76 -0.21
C ARG A 71 -3.59 -14.71 0.56
N LEU A 72 -2.97 -13.59 0.92
CA LEU A 72 -3.62 -12.51 1.66
C LEU A 72 -4.77 -11.87 0.85
N ALA A 73 -4.62 -11.72 -0.47
CA ALA A 73 -5.67 -11.16 -1.31
C ALA A 73 -6.88 -12.10 -1.46
N ALA A 74 -6.68 -13.42 -1.32
CA ALA A 74 -7.75 -14.40 -1.33
C ALA A 74 -8.53 -14.49 0.00
N GLU A 75 -8.00 -13.93 1.11
CA GLU A 75 -8.69 -13.90 2.40
C GLU A 75 -9.86 -12.92 2.36
N PRO A 76 -11.13 -13.36 2.54
CA PRO A 76 -12.29 -12.47 2.39
C PRO A 76 -12.33 -11.29 3.36
N ALA A 77 -11.61 -11.39 4.48
CA ALA A 77 -11.51 -10.34 5.48
C ALA A 77 -10.45 -9.27 5.15
N VAL A 78 -9.48 -9.56 4.28
CA VAL A 78 -8.39 -8.63 3.94
C VAL A 78 -8.83 -7.79 2.74
N GLN A 79 -8.98 -6.49 2.95
CA GLN A 79 -9.46 -5.54 1.94
C GLN A 79 -8.32 -4.74 1.31
N ALA A 80 -7.21 -4.59 2.04
CA ALA A 80 -6.00 -3.93 1.55
C ALA A 80 -4.74 -4.59 2.11
N ILE A 81 -3.63 -4.49 1.38
CA ILE A 81 -2.31 -4.98 1.78
C ILE A 81 -1.30 -3.85 1.60
N LEU A 82 -0.59 -3.50 2.67
CA LEU A 82 0.51 -2.56 2.63
C LEU A 82 1.82 -3.33 2.72
N VAL A 83 2.68 -3.15 1.71
CA VAL A 83 3.94 -3.86 1.55
C VAL A 83 5.10 -2.85 1.65
N THR A 84 6.11 -3.15 2.46
CA THR A 84 7.31 -2.30 2.60
C THR A 84 8.60 -3.10 2.48
N GLY A 85 9.56 -2.63 1.67
CA GLY A 85 10.87 -3.28 1.49
C GLY A 85 11.07 -3.94 0.12
N GLY A 86 12.29 -4.43 -0.15
CA GLY A 86 12.67 -5.12 -1.38
C GLY A 86 12.67 -4.28 -2.67
N THR A 87 12.63 -2.94 -2.55
CA THR A 87 12.43 -2.01 -3.68
C THR A 87 13.72 -1.37 -4.21
N GLY A 88 14.91 -1.79 -3.77
CA GLY A 88 16.18 -1.22 -4.22
C GLY A 88 16.44 -1.41 -5.72
N VAL A 89 17.57 -0.95 -6.25
CA VAL A 89 17.91 -1.11 -7.68
C VAL A 89 18.91 -2.24 -7.94
N ALA A 90 19.30 -2.99 -6.90
CA ALA A 90 20.22 -4.10 -7.09
C ALA A 90 19.49 -5.25 -7.80
N PRO A 91 20.19 -6.14 -8.52
CA PRO A 91 19.56 -7.26 -9.26
C PRO A 91 18.68 -8.18 -8.41
N ARG A 92 18.91 -8.20 -7.10
CA ARG A 92 18.12 -8.99 -6.15
C ARG A 92 16.79 -8.34 -5.77
N ASP A 93 16.70 -7.01 -5.82
CA ASP A 93 15.53 -6.25 -5.40
C ASP A 93 14.45 -6.39 -6.49
N GLN A 94 13.58 -7.38 -6.36
CA GLN A 94 12.58 -7.72 -7.38
C GLN A 94 11.14 -7.64 -6.84
N THR A 95 10.95 -7.04 -5.66
CA THR A 95 9.63 -6.89 -5.06
C THR A 95 8.66 -6.06 -5.92
N PRO A 96 9.05 -4.92 -6.53
CA PRO A 96 8.17 -4.19 -7.45
C PRO A 96 7.69 -5.03 -8.63
N GLU A 97 8.60 -5.76 -9.27
CA GLU A 97 8.26 -6.64 -10.40
C GLU A 97 7.30 -7.76 -9.97
N ALA A 98 7.53 -8.36 -8.79
CA ALA A 98 6.65 -9.39 -8.23
C ALA A 98 5.26 -8.84 -7.91
N VAL A 99 5.17 -7.64 -7.31
CA VAL A 99 3.90 -7.00 -6.98
C VAL A 99 3.15 -6.59 -8.25
N GLU A 100 3.82 -5.89 -9.18
CA GLU A 100 3.22 -5.41 -10.43
C GLU A 100 2.67 -6.55 -11.28
N GLY A 101 3.36 -7.71 -11.30
CA GLY A 101 2.90 -8.92 -11.99
C GLY A 101 1.59 -9.50 -11.46
N LEU A 102 1.18 -9.16 -10.23
CA LEU A 102 -0.08 -9.61 -9.63
C LEU A 102 -1.23 -8.61 -9.81
N LEU A 103 -0.96 -7.37 -10.20
CA LEU A 103 -1.98 -6.33 -10.24
C LEU A 103 -2.94 -6.56 -11.41
N THR A 104 -4.21 -6.85 -11.11
CA THR A 104 -5.29 -6.92 -12.10
C THR A 104 -5.70 -5.53 -12.60
N LYS A 105 -5.49 -4.51 -11.78
CA LYS A 105 -5.70 -3.10 -12.14
C LYS A 105 -4.62 -2.22 -11.51
N PRO A 106 -3.56 -1.86 -12.27
CA PRO A 106 -2.53 -0.95 -11.79
C PRO A 106 -3.06 0.47 -11.54
N LEU A 107 -2.50 1.13 -10.52
CA LEU A 107 -2.74 2.53 -10.15
C LEU A 107 -1.42 3.31 -10.22
N PRO A 108 -0.93 3.63 -11.44
CA PRO A 108 0.41 4.22 -11.61
C PRO A 108 0.57 5.57 -10.91
N GLY A 109 -0.53 6.31 -10.73
CA GLY A 109 -0.56 7.59 -10.01
C GLY A 109 0.00 7.52 -8.58
N PHE A 110 -0.07 6.37 -7.90
CA PHE A 110 0.55 6.22 -6.57
C PHE A 110 2.07 6.38 -6.63
N GLY A 111 2.74 5.64 -7.52
CA GLY A 111 4.19 5.72 -7.67
C GLY A 111 4.65 7.08 -8.20
N GLU A 112 3.87 7.68 -9.11
CA GLU A 112 4.12 9.02 -9.65
C GLU A 112 4.07 10.10 -8.57
N LEU A 113 2.98 10.15 -7.80
CA LEU A 113 2.80 11.12 -6.73
C LEU A 113 3.78 10.86 -5.58
N PHE A 114 4.02 9.60 -5.24
CA PHE A 114 5.01 9.25 -4.21
C PHE A 114 6.40 9.78 -4.57
N ARG A 115 6.86 9.61 -5.81
CA ARG A 115 8.15 10.15 -6.26
C ARG A 115 8.15 11.67 -6.32
N MET A 116 7.06 12.30 -6.74
CA MET A 116 6.93 13.77 -6.73
C MET A 116 7.05 14.33 -5.31
N LEU A 117 6.33 13.76 -4.35
CA LEU A 117 6.41 14.15 -2.93
C LEU A 117 7.79 13.85 -2.34
N SER A 118 8.35 12.67 -2.63
CA SER A 118 9.70 12.30 -2.19
C SER A 118 10.74 13.25 -2.74
N PHE A 119 10.60 13.75 -3.98
CA PHE A 119 11.53 14.72 -4.55
C PHE A 119 11.60 16.02 -3.75
N GLN A 120 10.50 16.42 -3.10
CA GLN A 120 10.47 17.60 -2.24
C GLN A 120 11.26 17.38 -0.93
N GLU A 121 11.38 16.14 -0.46
CA GLU A 121 12.10 15.79 0.78
C GLU A 121 13.56 15.37 0.55
N ILE A 122 13.81 14.54 -0.46
CA ILE A 122 15.11 13.88 -0.71
C ILE A 122 15.73 14.23 -2.07
N GLY A 123 15.13 15.14 -2.82
CA GLY A 123 15.63 15.61 -4.11
C GLY A 123 15.79 14.49 -5.14
N ALA A 124 16.88 14.55 -5.91
CA ALA A 124 17.13 13.61 -7.02
C ALA A 124 17.16 12.12 -6.60
N ALA A 125 17.41 11.81 -5.32
CA ALA A 125 17.34 10.44 -4.82
C ALA A 125 15.95 9.81 -5.01
N ALA A 126 14.88 10.61 -5.06
CA ALA A 126 13.52 10.15 -5.33
C ALA A 126 13.39 9.45 -6.69
N MET A 127 14.24 9.76 -7.67
CA MET A 127 14.29 9.09 -8.97
C MET A 127 14.52 7.58 -8.85
N LEU A 128 15.26 7.14 -7.82
CA LEU A 128 15.57 5.73 -7.58
C LEU A 128 14.48 4.99 -6.80
N SER A 129 13.46 5.71 -6.31
CA SER A 129 12.42 5.11 -5.49
C SER A 129 11.42 4.35 -6.34
N ARG A 130 11.27 3.05 -6.06
CA ARG A 130 10.30 2.18 -6.72
C ARG A 130 9.13 1.91 -5.76
N ALA A 131 7.95 2.36 -6.15
CA ALA A 131 6.71 2.24 -5.41
C ALA A 131 5.59 1.95 -6.42
N ALA A 132 4.67 1.06 -6.06
CA ALA A 132 3.61 0.60 -6.94
C ALA A 132 2.31 0.44 -6.14
N ALA A 133 1.17 0.62 -6.80
CA ALA A 133 -0.12 0.30 -6.21
C ALA A 133 -1.08 -0.20 -7.27
N GLY A 134 -2.12 -0.90 -6.83
CA GLY A 134 -3.17 -1.40 -7.69
C GLY A 134 -4.16 -2.28 -6.94
N LEU A 135 -4.93 -3.05 -7.68
CA LEU A 135 -5.78 -4.11 -7.15
C LEU A 135 -5.21 -5.48 -7.52
N ILE A 136 -5.28 -6.42 -6.58
CA ILE A 136 -5.30 -7.86 -6.87
C ILE A 136 -6.76 -8.27 -6.70
N ASP A 137 -7.45 -8.56 -7.81
CA ASP A 137 -8.91 -8.68 -7.87
C ASP A 137 -9.64 -7.48 -7.24
N ARG A 138 -10.07 -7.61 -5.98
CA ARG A 138 -10.79 -6.58 -5.21
C ARG A 138 -9.99 -6.05 -4.02
N THR A 139 -8.80 -6.59 -3.79
CA THR A 139 -7.94 -6.23 -2.67
C THR A 139 -6.96 -5.16 -3.10
N ALA A 140 -6.95 -4.02 -2.42
CA ALA A 140 -6.02 -2.94 -2.70
C ALA A 140 -4.60 -3.31 -2.24
N VAL A 141 -3.58 -3.01 -3.04
CA VAL A 141 -2.18 -3.28 -2.70
C VAL A 141 -1.36 -2.01 -2.89
N PHE A 142 -0.51 -1.70 -1.90
CA PHE A 142 0.42 -0.57 -1.92
C PHE A 142 1.82 -1.04 -1.54
N LEU A 143 2.74 -1.03 -2.49
CA LEU A 143 4.16 -1.28 -2.28
C LEU A 143 4.93 0.04 -2.12
N MET A 144 5.64 0.18 -1.02
CA MET A 144 6.48 1.35 -0.72
C MET A 144 7.91 0.94 -0.29
N PRO A 145 8.90 1.84 -0.39
CA PRO A 145 10.25 1.56 0.08
C PRO A 145 10.32 1.21 1.57
N GLY A 146 11.40 0.52 1.96
CA GLY A 146 11.60 -0.02 3.32
C GLY A 146 11.91 1.00 4.42
N SER A 147 12.18 2.26 4.09
CA SER A 147 12.54 3.28 5.08
C SER A 147 11.31 3.85 5.77
N THR A 148 11.42 4.15 7.07
CA THR A 148 10.30 4.72 7.84
C THR A 148 9.84 6.08 7.32
N GLY A 149 10.75 6.86 6.71
CA GLY A 149 10.42 8.13 6.05
C GLY A 149 9.54 7.93 4.82
N ALA A 150 9.91 7.00 3.95
CA ALA A 150 9.12 6.65 2.77
C ALA A 150 7.75 6.07 3.15
N VAL A 151 7.71 5.19 4.15
CA VAL A 151 6.47 4.64 4.70
C VAL A 151 5.56 5.75 5.23
N ARG A 152 6.10 6.65 6.06
CA ARG A 152 5.32 7.77 6.60
C ARG A 152 4.71 8.61 5.48
N LEU A 153 5.55 9.03 4.53
CA LEU A 153 5.13 9.86 3.42
C LEU A 153 4.02 9.18 2.59
N ALA A 154 4.24 7.93 2.19
CA ALA A 154 3.26 7.18 1.40
C ALA A 154 1.93 6.99 2.15
N VAL A 155 2.01 6.55 3.42
CA VAL A 155 0.81 6.22 4.19
C VAL A 155 0.00 7.47 4.52
N GLU A 156 0.64 8.51 5.07
CA GLU A 156 -0.06 9.72 5.52
C GLU A 156 -0.57 10.56 4.35
N GLN A 157 0.22 10.73 3.28
CA GLN A 157 -0.13 11.66 2.19
C GLN A 157 -0.99 11.03 1.09
N LEU A 158 -0.90 9.71 0.89
CA LEU A 158 -1.52 9.04 -0.26
C LEU A 158 -2.46 7.90 0.13
N VAL A 159 -2.05 7.01 1.04
CA VAL A 159 -2.86 5.82 1.36
C VAL A 159 -4.05 6.18 2.24
N LEU A 160 -3.83 6.72 3.44
CA LEU A 160 -4.91 7.00 4.40
C LEU A 160 -6.02 7.89 3.84
N PRO A 161 -5.74 8.97 3.07
CA PRO A 161 -6.79 9.83 2.54
C PRO A 161 -7.76 9.12 1.58
N GLU A 162 -7.32 8.05 0.91
CA GLU A 162 -8.07 7.40 -0.17
C GLU A 162 -8.36 5.91 0.07
N LEU A 163 -7.80 5.29 1.12
CA LEU A 163 -7.89 3.85 1.36
C LEU A 163 -9.33 3.33 1.39
N ALA A 164 -10.20 3.96 2.20
CA ALA A 164 -11.59 3.56 2.32
C ALA A 164 -12.36 3.76 1.01
N HIS A 165 -12.09 4.86 0.29
CA HIS A 165 -12.73 5.15 -0.99
C HIS A 165 -12.32 4.12 -2.06
N LEU A 166 -11.03 3.79 -2.16
CA LEU A 166 -10.52 2.79 -3.09
C LEU A 166 -11.15 1.42 -2.82
N VAL A 167 -11.20 0.98 -1.55
CA VAL A 167 -11.83 -0.29 -1.17
C VAL A 167 -13.32 -0.31 -1.50
N HIS A 168 -14.03 0.80 -1.29
CA HIS A 168 -15.43 0.91 -1.70
C HIS A 168 -15.60 0.75 -3.21
N LEU A 169 -14.75 1.39 -4.02
CA LEU A 169 -14.80 1.27 -5.49
C LEU A 169 -14.47 -0.14 -5.98
N ALA A 170 -13.43 -0.77 -5.43
CA ALA A 170 -13.07 -2.16 -5.71
C ALA A 170 -14.17 -3.15 -5.25
N GLY A 171 -14.96 -2.72 -4.27
CA GLY A 171 -16.13 -3.42 -3.76
C GLY A 171 -17.37 -3.40 -4.67
N LYS A 172 -17.41 -2.61 -5.74
CA LYS A 172 -18.60 -2.56 -6.61
C LYS A 172 -18.64 -3.75 -7.59
N PRO A 173 -19.81 -4.37 -7.80
CA PRO A 173 -19.96 -5.38 -8.84
C PRO A 173 -19.72 -4.75 -10.21
N ALA A 174 -19.09 -5.50 -11.13
CA ALA A 174 -18.86 -5.04 -12.50
C ALA A 174 -20.22 -4.75 -13.18
N GLY A 175 -20.48 -3.48 -13.52
CA GLY A 175 -21.69 -3.05 -14.25
C GLY A 175 -22.73 -2.27 -13.43
N ALA A 176 -22.42 -1.86 -12.19
CA ALA A 176 -23.22 -0.93 -11.40
C ALA A 176 -22.78 0.53 -11.57
#